data_AF-A0A173UHY7-F1
#
_entry.id   AF-A0A173UHY7-F1
#
_cell.length_a   1.000
_cell.length_b   1.000
_cell.length_c   1.000
_cell.angle_alpha   90.00
_cell.angle_beta   90.00
_cell.angle_gamma   90.00
#
_symmetry.space_group_name_H-M   'P 1'
#
loop_
_entity.id
_entity.type
_entity.pdbx_description
1 polymer ?
#
loop_
_entity_poly.entity_id
_entity_poly.type
_entity_poly.pdbx_seq_one_letter_code
_entity_poly.pdbx_strand_id
1 'polypeptide(L)'
;MALKGSKNDRHEIRNALDRKLWAGNVNDAVIYLKNLDHKFIKNTQHLEDAIEYLERKQPYIPCYALMSSLDYRNSSNPVEKANDLLVAERQKNNGMSWLYNGSGALAVISALLYNRELRSWLIHHEIPFAIPTNLSLQEAA
;
A
#
# COMPACT_ATOMS: atom_id res chain seq x y z
N MET A 1 -11.46 -15.62 -7.58
CA MET A 1 -10.90 -16.26 -6.36
C MET A 1 -10.02 -17.41 -6.80
N ALA A 2 -8.71 -17.36 -6.54
CA ALA A 2 -7.71 -18.30 -7.09
C ALA A 2 -7.71 -19.69 -6.41
N LEU A 3 -8.04 -19.72 -5.11
CA LEU A 3 -8.02 -20.93 -4.28
C LEU A 3 -9.41 -21.56 -4.12
N LYS A 4 -9.45 -22.89 -3.95
CA LYS A 4 -10.59 -23.69 -3.47
C LYS A 4 -10.17 -24.49 -2.22
N GLY A 5 -11.14 -25.10 -1.56
CA GLY A 5 -10.94 -25.83 -0.30
C GLY A 5 -11.73 -25.23 0.85
N SER A 6 -11.53 -25.78 2.05
CA SER A 6 -12.19 -25.32 3.26
C SER A 6 -11.77 -23.88 3.61
N LYS A 7 -12.47 -23.24 4.55
CA LYS A 7 -12.02 -21.95 5.11
C LYS A 7 -10.64 -22.10 5.76
N ASN A 8 -10.38 -23.24 6.41
CA ASN A 8 -9.13 -23.49 7.10
C ASN A 8 -7.97 -23.68 6.11
N ASP A 9 -8.17 -24.45 5.04
CA ASP A 9 -7.14 -24.69 4.02
C ASP A 9 -6.68 -23.37 3.39
N ARG A 10 -7.64 -22.51 3.03
CA ARG A 10 -7.34 -21.19 2.45
C ARG A 10 -6.62 -20.29 3.46
N HIS A 11 -6.96 -20.38 4.75
CA HIS A 11 -6.31 -19.62 5.81
C HIS A 11 -4.86 -20.08 6.01
N GLU A 12 -4.60 -21.38 6.02
CA GLU A 12 -3.26 -21.95 6.15
C GLU A 12 -2.35 -21.56 4.98
N ILE A 13 -2.87 -21.66 3.74
CA ILE A 13 -2.13 -21.22 2.54
C ILE A 13 -1.79 -19.73 2.64
N ARG A 14 -2.74 -18.90 3.03
CA ARG A 14 -2.52 -17.46 3.21
C ARG A 14 -1.47 -17.18 4.29
N ASN A 15 -1.59 -17.81 5.46
CA ASN A 15 -0.63 -17.61 6.54
C ASN A 15 0.80 -18.05 6.14
N ALA A 16 0.93 -19.15 5.40
CA ALA A 16 2.22 -19.61 4.91
C ALA A 16 2.86 -18.64 3.91
N LEU A 17 2.05 -17.97 3.09
CA LEU A 17 2.47 -16.92 2.17
C LEU A 17 2.82 -15.63 2.93
N ASP A 18 1.95 -15.19 3.83
CA ASP A 18 2.11 -13.97 4.65
C ASP A 18 3.43 -14.03 5.43
N ARG A 19 3.78 -15.18 6.03
CA ARG A 19 5.06 -15.34 6.76
C ARG A 19 6.29 -15.11 5.87
N LYS A 20 6.25 -15.56 4.62
CA LYS A 20 7.37 -15.41 3.67
C LYS A 20 7.48 -13.96 3.20
N LEU A 21 6.35 -13.38 2.79
CA LEU A 21 6.29 -11.99 2.33
C LEU A 21 6.57 -10.99 3.46
N TRP A 22 6.21 -11.32 4.71
CA TRP A 22 6.55 -10.51 5.89
C TRP A 22 8.06 -10.34 6.07
N ALA A 23 8.84 -11.37 5.76
CA ALA A 23 10.30 -11.31 5.77
C ALA A 23 10.90 -10.71 4.49
N GLY A 24 10.07 -10.27 3.53
CA GLY A 24 10.51 -9.82 2.20
C GLY A 24 11.00 -10.96 1.31
N ASN A 25 10.78 -12.23 1.68
CA ASN A 25 11.30 -13.37 0.95
C ASN A 25 10.35 -13.77 -0.20
N VAL A 26 10.43 -13.01 -1.29
CA VAL A 26 9.60 -13.20 -2.48
C VAL A 26 9.93 -14.51 -3.20
N ASN A 27 11.21 -14.91 -3.24
CA ASN A 27 11.63 -16.15 -3.89
C ASN A 27 10.95 -17.37 -3.27
N ASP A 28 10.98 -17.49 -1.94
CA ASP A 28 10.33 -18.62 -1.25
C ASP A 28 8.81 -18.56 -1.39
N ALA A 29 8.21 -17.36 -1.45
CA ALA A 29 6.79 -17.19 -1.68
C ALA A 29 6.38 -17.70 -3.06
N VAL A 30 7.16 -17.37 -4.09
CA VAL A 30 6.96 -17.85 -5.46
C VAL A 30 7.15 -19.37 -5.55
N ILE A 31 8.22 -19.91 -4.95
CA ILE A 31 8.45 -21.36 -4.90
C ILE A 31 7.29 -22.07 -4.21
N TYR A 32 6.78 -21.51 -3.11
CA TYR A 32 5.62 -22.06 -2.41
C TYR A 32 4.36 -22.09 -3.28
N LEU A 33 4.07 -21.01 -4.02
CA LEU A 33 2.91 -20.93 -4.91
C LEU A 33 3.04 -21.89 -6.11
N LYS A 34 4.24 -22.02 -6.69
CA LYS A 34 4.51 -22.95 -7.80
C LYS A 34 4.36 -24.42 -7.40
N ASN A 35 4.62 -24.75 -6.13
CA ASN A 35 4.49 -26.10 -5.59
C ASN A 35 3.17 -26.34 -4.83
N LEU A 36 2.21 -25.44 -4.94
CA LEU A 36 0.92 -25.58 -4.27
C LEU A 36 0.14 -26.76 -4.89
N ASP A 37 -0.40 -27.63 -4.03
CA ASP A 37 -1.18 -28.79 -4.47
C ASP A 37 -2.39 -28.36 -5.33
N HIS A 38 -2.49 -28.94 -6.53
CA HIS A 38 -3.56 -28.68 -7.50
C HIS A 38 -4.97 -28.86 -6.93
N LYS A 39 -5.15 -29.67 -5.88
CA LYS A 39 -6.44 -29.80 -5.20
C LYS A 39 -6.92 -28.49 -4.57
N PHE A 40 -6.03 -27.55 -4.27
CA PHE A 40 -6.36 -26.23 -3.72
C PHE A 40 -6.48 -25.14 -4.80
N ILE A 41 -6.17 -25.45 -6.05
CA ILE A 41 -6.21 -24.48 -7.14
C ILE A 41 -7.60 -24.50 -7.79
N LYS A 42 -8.28 -23.35 -7.76
CA LYS A 42 -9.57 -23.13 -8.43
C LYS A 42 -9.38 -22.56 -9.83
N ASN A 43 -8.47 -21.61 -9.96
CA ASN A 43 -8.18 -20.91 -11.20
C ASN A 43 -6.66 -20.76 -11.32
N THR A 44 -6.08 -21.47 -12.27
CA THR A 44 -4.64 -21.47 -12.54
C THR A 44 -4.16 -20.12 -13.04
N GLN A 45 -4.92 -19.43 -13.89
CA GLN A 45 -4.55 -18.10 -14.40
C GLN A 45 -4.34 -17.11 -13.26
N HIS A 46 -5.25 -17.07 -12.27
CA HIS A 46 -5.08 -16.18 -11.12
C HIS A 46 -3.87 -16.54 -10.24
N LEU A 47 -3.45 -17.81 -10.21
CA LEU A 47 -2.23 -18.21 -9.52
C LEU A 47 -0.99 -17.69 -10.28
N GLU A 48 -0.99 -17.84 -11.60
CA GLU A 48 0.06 -17.34 -12.49
C GLU A 48 0.18 -15.81 -12.40
N ASP A 49 -0.94 -15.08 -12.47
CA ASP A 49 -0.98 -13.62 -12.32
C ASP A 49 -0.36 -13.17 -10.98
N ALA A 50 -0.61 -13.92 -9.90
CA ALA A 50 -0.07 -13.62 -8.58
C ALA A 50 1.44 -13.88 -8.51
N ILE A 51 1.91 -14.97 -9.11
CA ILE A 51 3.35 -15.28 -9.22
C ILE A 51 4.06 -14.19 -10.02
N GLU A 52 3.55 -13.84 -11.20
CA GLU A 52 4.14 -12.81 -12.06
C GLU A 52 4.16 -11.45 -11.35
N TYR A 53 3.08 -11.10 -10.64
CA TYR A 53 3.03 -9.87 -9.87
C TYR A 53 4.14 -9.82 -8.81
N LEU A 54 4.31 -10.90 -8.04
CA LEU A 54 5.34 -10.99 -7.01
C LEU A 54 6.75 -10.89 -7.60
N GLU A 55 7.04 -11.64 -8.67
CA GLU A 55 8.34 -11.62 -9.36
C GLU A 55 8.64 -10.20 -9.90
N ARG A 56 7.68 -9.58 -10.59
CA ARG A 56 7.84 -8.22 -11.14
C ARG A 56 8.02 -7.16 -10.05
N LYS A 57 7.39 -7.34 -8.88
CA LYS A 57 7.43 -6.38 -7.78
C LYS A 57 8.50 -6.68 -6.73
N GLN A 58 9.27 -7.76 -6.89
CA GLN A 58 10.31 -8.17 -5.96
C GLN A 58 11.23 -7.04 -5.49
N PRO A 59 11.76 -6.15 -6.37
CA PRO A 59 12.65 -5.06 -5.93
C PRO A 59 11.97 -4.02 -5.01
N TYR A 60 10.63 -3.99 -5.01
CA TYR A 60 9.81 -3.02 -4.28
C TYR A 60 9.12 -3.62 -3.05
N ILE A 61 9.25 -4.93 -2.80
CA ILE A 61 8.68 -5.59 -1.63
C ILE A 61 9.72 -5.54 -0.50
N PRO A 62 9.51 -4.72 0.55
CA PRO A 62 10.47 -4.59 1.64
C PRO A 62 10.37 -5.77 2.63
N CYS A 63 11.35 -5.87 3.52
CA CYS A 63 11.24 -6.71 4.71
C CYS A 63 10.34 -6.02 5.74
N TYR A 64 9.05 -6.34 5.72
CA TYR A 64 8.07 -5.78 6.65
C TYR A 64 8.38 -6.10 8.12
N ALA A 65 9.00 -7.24 8.41
CA ALA A 65 9.47 -7.59 9.75
C ALA A 65 10.48 -6.55 10.28
N LEU A 66 11.44 -6.14 9.44
CA LEU A 66 12.42 -5.12 9.78
C LEU A 66 11.77 -3.73 9.89
N MET A 67 10.87 -3.39 8.96
CA MET A 67 10.14 -2.13 9.05
C MET A 67 9.35 -2.04 10.36
N SER A 68 8.69 -3.14 10.76
CA SER A 68 7.94 -3.22 12.00
C SER A 68 8.83 -3.12 13.24
N SER A 69 10.04 -3.70 13.22
CA SER A 69 10.97 -3.60 14.36
C SER A 69 11.58 -2.20 14.50
N LEU A 70 11.60 -1.42 13.41
CA LEU A 70 11.98 -0.01 13.37
C LEU A 70 10.79 0.94 13.62
N ASP A 71 9.64 0.40 14.03
CA ASP A 71 8.39 1.15 14.29
C ASP A 71 7.84 1.89 13.06
N TYR A 72 8.22 1.49 11.84
CA TYR A 72 7.57 1.98 10.63
C TYR A 72 6.17 1.39 10.52
N ARG A 73 5.23 2.24 10.11
CA ARG A 73 3.84 1.81 9.89
C ARG A 73 3.74 1.02 8.58
N ASN A 74 3.47 -0.27 8.70
CA ASN A 74 3.34 -1.21 7.56
C ASN A 74 1.93 -1.31 6.97
N SER A 75 0.96 -0.57 7.50
CA SER A 75 -0.41 -0.55 6.98
C SER A 75 -0.57 0.47 5.85
N SER A 76 -1.47 0.20 4.92
CA SER A 76 -1.89 1.16 3.89
C SER A 76 -2.73 2.31 4.46
N ASN A 77 -3.24 2.17 5.69
CA ASN A 77 -4.14 3.13 6.34
C ASN A 77 -3.69 4.60 6.25
N PRO A 78 -2.41 4.99 6.41
CA PRO A 78 -2.00 6.39 6.27
C PRO A 78 -2.21 6.92 4.86
N VAL A 79 -1.84 6.12 3.85
CA VAL A 79 -1.98 6.49 2.44
C VAL A 79 -3.45 6.52 2.04
N GLU A 80 -4.23 5.55 2.49
CA GLU A 80 -5.68 5.53 2.29
C GLU A 80 -6.35 6.73 2.94
N LYS A 81 -5.97 7.07 4.18
CA LYS A 81 -6.51 8.22 4.88
C LYS A 81 -6.10 9.54 4.22
N ALA A 82 -4.88 9.65 3.72
CA ALA A 82 -4.44 10.80 2.94
C ALA A 82 -5.26 10.93 1.64
N ASN A 83 -5.48 9.83 0.93
CA ASN A 83 -6.37 9.83 -0.24
C ASN A 83 -7.80 10.25 0.13
N ASP A 84 -8.31 9.80 1.28
CA ASP A 84 -9.64 10.20 1.74
C ASP A 84 -9.75 11.71 1.95
N LEU A 85 -8.78 12.30 2.66
CA LEU A 85 -8.75 13.73 2.96
C LEU A 85 -8.49 14.60 1.72
N LEU A 86 -7.58 14.17 0.84
CA LEU A 86 -7.11 14.98 -0.29
C LEU A 86 -8.00 14.84 -1.53
N VAL A 87 -8.56 13.64 -1.75
CA VAL A 87 -9.22 13.28 -3.00
C VAL A 87 -10.64 12.81 -2.76
N ALA A 88 -10.86 11.75 -1.97
CA ALA A 88 -12.13 11.06 -1.97
C ALA A 88 -13.28 11.84 -1.32
N GLU A 89 -13.05 12.47 -0.17
CA GLU A 89 -14.08 13.24 0.55
C GLU A 89 -14.72 14.31 -0.35
N ARG A 90 -13.90 14.96 -1.19
CA ARG A 90 -14.38 15.98 -2.11
C ARG A 90 -14.83 15.44 -3.47
N GLN A 91 -14.08 14.50 -4.06
CA GLN A 91 -14.28 14.09 -5.46
C GLN A 91 -15.25 12.91 -5.62
N LYS A 92 -15.30 11.96 -4.66
CA LYS A 92 -16.17 10.79 -4.76
C LYS A 92 -17.58 11.06 -4.21
N ASN A 93 -17.70 11.86 -3.16
CA ASN A 93 -18.98 12.06 -2.48
C ASN A 93 -19.84 13.19 -3.07
N ASN A 94 -19.29 14.05 -3.93
CA ASN A 94 -19.99 15.22 -4.47
C ASN A 94 -20.33 15.14 -5.97
N GLY A 95 -20.27 13.96 -6.59
CA GLY A 95 -20.84 13.70 -7.92
C GLY A 95 -20.47 14.74 -9.00
N MET A 96 -19.19 15.08 -9.14
CA MET A 96 -18.73 16.07 -10.13
C MET A 96 -17.85 15.44 -11.21
N SER A 97 -18.10 15.86 -12.46
CA SER A 97 -17.26 15.55 -13.61
C SER A 97 -16.07 16.50 -13.61
N TRP A 98 -14.89 15.98 -13.30
CA TRP A 98 -13.67 16.78 -13.22
C TRP A 98 -12.86 16.66 -14.51
N LEU A 99 -12.39 17.79 -15.02
CA LEU A 99 -11.32 17.79 -16.01
C LEU A 99 -10.06 17.18 -15.37
N TYR A 100 -9.36 16.31 -16.09
CA TYR A 100 -8.16 15.61 -15.62
C TYR A 100 -7.16 16.56 -14.91
N ASN A 101 -6.91 17.73 -15.52
CA ASN A 101 -6.00 18.73 -14.98
C ASN A 101 -6.50 19.38 -13.68
N GLY A 102 -7.82 19.53 -13.52
CA GLY A 102 -8.42 20.19 -12.35
C GLY A 102 -8.38 19.32 -11.09
N SER A 103 -8.57 18.01 -11.23
CA SER A 103 -8.50 17.07 -10.10
C SER A 103 -7.09 17.04 -9.48
N GLY A 104 -6.06 16.92 -10.33
CA GLY A 104 -4.67 16.89 -9.88
C GLY A 104 -4.24 18.20 -9.21
N ALA A 105 -4.52 19.34 -9.85
CA ALA A 105 -4.17 20.66 -9.30
C ALA A 105 -4.84 20.90 -7.93
N LEU A 106 -6.09 20.50 -7.78
CA LEU A 106 -6.82 20.66 -6.52
C LEU A 106 -6.27 19.74 -5.41
N ALA A 107 -5.93 18.49 -5.73
CA ALA A 107 -5.31 17.58 -4.77
C ALA A 107 -3.98 18.13 -4.24
N VAL A 108 -3.17 18.73 -5.12
CA VAL A 108 -1.90 19.39 -4.74
C VAL A 108 -2.15 20.58 -3.81
N ILE A 109 -3.08 21.48 -4.15
CA ILE A 109 -3.41 22.64 -3.30
C ILE A 109 -3.93 22.17 -1.94
N SER A 110 -4.80 21.16 -1.90
CA SER A 110 -5.29 20.58 -0.65
C SER A 110 -4.15 20.00 0.18
N ALA A 111 -3.22 19.27 -0.43
CA ALA A 111 -2.06 18.71 0.28
C ALA A 111 -1.21 19.80 0.93
N LEU A 112 -0.91 20.86 0.17
CA LEU A 112 -0.18 22.03 0.68
C LEU A 112 -0.92 22.72 1.83
N LEU A 113 -2.26 22.76 1.81
CA LEU A 113 -3.06 23.31 2.90
C LEU A 113 -3.00 22.43 4.14
N TYR A 114 -3.19 21.11 4.00
CA TYR A 114 -3.14 20.16 5.13
C TYR A 114 -1.76 20.14 5.79
N ASN A 115 -0.69 20.25 5.01
CA ASN A 115 0.69 20.29 5.51
C ASN A 115 1.14 21.70 5.96
N ARG A 116 0.31 22.73 5.79
CA ARG A 116 0.64 24.14 6.09
C ARG A 116 1.82 24.71 5.27
N GLU A 117 2.00 24.19 4.06
CA GLU A 117 3.11 24.50 3.15
C GLU A 117 2.72 25.48 2.04
N LEU A 118 1.42 25.76 1.86
CA LEU A 118 0.91 26.56 0.74
C LEU A 118 1.61 27.92 0.59
N ARG A 119 1.84 28.63 1.70
CA ARG A 119 2.49 29.95 1.67
C ARG A 119 3.95 29.84 1.24
N SER A 120 4.69 28.86 1.76
CA SER A 120 6.09 28.63 1.38
C SER A 120 6.20 28.35 -0.11
N TRP A 121 5.34 27.46 -0.61
CA TRP A 121 5.32 27.11 -2.02
C TRP A 121 4.91 28.29 -2.92
N LEU A 122 3.93 29.11 -2.52
CA LEU A 122 3.48 30.26 -3.32
C LEU A 122 4.52 31.37 -3.44
N ILE A 123 5.31 31.61 -2.38
CA ILE A 123 6.26 32.73 -2.32
C ILE A 123 7.65 32.28 -2.80
N HIS A 124 8.07 31.09 -2.36
CA HIS A 124 9.45 30.62 -2.53
C HIS A 124 9.56 29.45 -3.51
N HIS A 125 8.44 28.84 -3.93
CA HIS A 125 8.43 27.62 -4.75
C HIS A 125 9.15 26.43 -4.10
N GLU A 126 9.17 26.39 -2.77
CA GLU A 126 9.82 25.36 -1.97
C GLU A 126 8.83 24.58 -1.11
N ILE A 127 9.00 23.26 -1.08
CA ILE A 127 8.31 22.34 -0.17
C ILE A 127 9.38 21.72 0.74
N PRO A 128 9.31 21.91 2.06
CA PRO A 128 10.26 21.32 2.99
C PRO A 128 10.22 19.79 2.89
N PHE A 129 11.39 19.17 2.69
CA PHE A 129 11.49 17.72 2.83
C PHE A 129 11.68 17.37 4.30
N ALA A 130 10.70 16.71 4.90
CA ALA A 130 10.81 16.16 6.24
C ALA A 130 10.68 14.63 6.17
N ILE A 131 11.66 13.92 6.75
CA ILE A 131 11.48 12.51 7.07
C ILE A 131 10.72 12.49 8.40
N PRO A 132 9.50 11.91 8.47
CA PRO A 132 8.82 11.75 9.74
C PRO A 132 9.67 10.80 10.60
N THR A 133 10.42 11.37 11.54
CA THR A 133 11.01 10.61 12.64
C THR A 133 9.89 10.23 13.60
N ASN A 134 9.70 8.93 13.86
CA ASN A 134 8.71 8.41 14.82
C ASN A 134 8.81 9.01 16.25
N LEU A 135 9.85 9.79 16.53
CA LEU A 135 10.05 10.52 17.78
C LEU A 135 9.10 11.72 17.99
N SER A 136 8.45 12.26 16.96
CA SER A 136 7.67 13.50 17.10
C SER A 136 6.16 13.32 17.32
N LEU A 137 5.65 12.09 17.41
CA LEU A 137 4.21 11.85 17.67
C LEU A 137 3.87 11.68 19.16
N GLN A 138 4.87 11.71 20.06
CA GLN A 138 4.62 11.71 21.51
C GLN A 138 4.34 13.11 22.10
N GLU A 139 4.50 14.19 21.34
CA GLU A 139 4.36 15.57 21.86
C GLU A 139 3.05 16.27 21.46
N ALA A 140 2.08 15.55 20.90
CA ALA A 140 0.79 16.12 20.49
C ALA A 140 -0.42 15.38 21.09
N ALA A 141 -0.37 15.09 22.40
CA ALA A 141 -1.51 14.68 23.22
C ALA A 141 -1.77 15.71 24.33
#